data_AF-A0A518H839-F1
#
_entry.id   AF-A0A518H839-F1
#
_cell.length_a   1.000
_cell.length_b   1.000
_cell.length_c   1.000
_cell.angle_alpha   90.00
_cell.angle_beta   90.00
_cell.angle_gamma   90.00
#
_symmetry.space_group_name_H-M   'P 1'
#
loop_
_entity.id
_entity.type
_entity.pdbx_description
1 polymer ?
#
loop_
_entity_poly.entity_id
_entity_poly.type
_entity_poly.pdbx_seq_one_letter_code
_entity_poly.pdbx_strand_id
1 'polypeptide(L)'
;MDRTEEVIVGLFSRLREDLREEPGIGLALKAQGRNVTLRIRSEGFAGDGRQPFFAVVVGLADRDGEFRVSYNPSGTPSAERQVTIVGADSTDELHGLVERYVEEERRRLIDHRPGT
;
A
#
# COMPACT_ATOMS: atom_id res chain seq x y z
N MET A 1 0.55 4.53 22.90
CA MET A 1 0.27 4.35 21.46
C MET A 1 -1.23 4.25 21.35
N ASP A 2 -1.83 4.96 20.40
CA ASP A 2 -3.28 4.91 20.19
C ASP A 2 -3.66 3.61 19.45
N ARG A 3 -4.89 3.11 19.62
CA ARG A 3 -5.36 1.86 19.00
C ARG A 3 -5.15 1.88 17.48
N THR A 4 -5.46 3.02 16.86
CA THR A 4 -5.32 3.21 15.42
C THR A 4 -3.85 3.20 14.98
N GLU A 5 -2.91 3.67 15.82
CA GLU A 5 -1.46 3.55 15.58
C GLU A 5 -0.99 2.09 15.70
N GLU A 6 -1.50 1.34 16.68
CA GLU A 6 -1.23 -0.10 16.85
C GLU A 6 -1.62 -0.90 15.62
N VAL A 7 -2.78 -0.61 15.04
CA VAL A 7 -3.25 -1.24 13.80
C VAL A 7 -2.30 -0.95 12.62
N ILE A 8 -1.83 0.29 12.45
CA ILE A 8 -0.89 0.62 11.35
C ILE A 8 0.46 -0.07 11.55
N VAL A 9 0.99 -0.10 12.77
CA VAL A 9 2.26 -0.78 13.07
C VAL A 9 2.14 -2.30 12.90
N GLY A 10 1.01 -2.87 13.32
CA GLY A 10 0.67 -4.26 13.06
C GLY A 10 0.62 -4.55 11.56
N LEU A 11 -0.05 -3.69 10.78
CA LEU A 11 -0.15 -3.83 9.33
C LEU A 11 1.21 -3.78 8.67
N PHE A 12 2.08 -2.84 9.06
CA PHE A 12 3.45 -2.76 8.53
C PHE A 12 4.25 -4.04 8.81
N SER A 13 4.15 -4.57 10.02
CA SER A 13 4.88 -5.79 10.42
C SER A 13 4.41 -6.99 9.61
N ARG A 14 3.10 -7.16 9.45
CA ARG A 14 2.50 -8.24 8.67
C ARG A 14 2.87 -8.16 7.19
N LEU A 15 2.70 -6.99 6.56
CA LEU A 15 3.09 -6.80 5.15
C LEU A 15 4.58 -6.99 4.92
N ARG A 16 5.43 -6.65 5.90
CA ARG A 16 6.87 -6.88 5.79
C ARG A 16 7.24 -8.35 5.78
N GLU A 17 6.48 -9.19 6.48
CA GLU A 17 6.63 -10.65 6.44
C GLU A 17 6.11 -11.19 5.11
N ASP A 18 4.89 -10.82 4.71
CA ASP A 18 4.23 -11.32 3.50
C ASP A 18 4.95 -10.90 2.21
N LEU A 19 5.57 -9.73 2.19
CA LEU A 19 6.27 -9.18 1.02
C LEU A 19 7.79 -9.33 1.10
N ARG A 20 8.31 -10.10 2.07
CA ARG A 20 9.76 -10.27 2.28
C ARG A 20 10.48 -10.79 1.03
N GLU A 21 9.83 -11.65 0.26
CA GLU A 21 10.38 -12.29 -0.94
C GLU A 21 10.02 -11.55 -2.24
N GLU A 22 9.43 -10.36 -2.14
CA GLU A 22 8.94 -9.55 -3.27
C GLU A 22 9.88 -8.37 -3.53
N PRO A 23 10.97 -8.55 -4.31
CA PRO A 23 11.99 -7.50 -4.51
C PRO A 23 11.47 -6.25 -5.23
N GLY A 24 10.28 -6.33 -5.82
CA GLY A 24 9.63 -5.24 -6.54
C GLY A 24 8.66 -4.42 -5.69
N ILE A 25 8.55 -4.62 -4.38
CA ILE A 25 7.65 -3.85 -3.51
C ILE A 25 8.41 -3.29 -2.30
N GLY A 26 8.39 -1.97 -2.16
CA GLY A 26 8.94 -1.24 -1.02
C GLY A 26 7.86 -0.86 0.00
N LEU A 27 8.20 -1.02 1.28
CA LEU A 27 7.39 -0.60 2.42
C LEU A 27 8.10 0.50 3.21
N ALA A 28 7.37 1.54 3.58
CA ALA A 28 7.89 2.61 4.42
C ALA A 28 6.84 3.06 5.44
N LEU A 29 7.21 3.00 6.71
CA LEU A 29 6.44 3.60 7.80
C LEU A 29 7.00 4.99 8.10
N LYS A 30 6.12 6.00 8.16
CA LYS A 30 6.49 7.37 8.50
C LYS A 30 5.65 7.84 9.69
N ALA A 31 6.31 8.49 10.63
CA ALA A 31 5.67 9.19 11.74
C ALA A 31 6.00 10.68 11.65
N GLN A 32 4.97 11.53 11.69
CA GLN A 32 5.12 12.98 11.77
C GLN A 32 4.21 13.50 12.88
N GLY A 33 4.78 13.78 14.05
CA GLY A 33 3.99 14.09 15.25
C GLY A 33 3.11 12.90 15.65
N ARG A 34 1.80 13.11 15.75
CA ARG A 34 0.81 12.06 16.08
C ARG A 34 0.26 11.33 14.84
N ASN A 35 0.75 11.67 13.65
CA ASN A 35 0.30 11.04 12.41
C ASN A 35 1.27 9.93 12.01
N VAL A 36 0.77 8.70 12.00
CA VAL A 36 1.47 7.54 11.46
C VAL A 36 0.89 7.23 10.08
N THR A 37 1.77 6.98 9.11
CA THR A 37 1.38 6.65 7.75
C THR A 37 2.25 5.52 7.21
N LEU A 38 1.63 4.49 6.69
CA LEU A 38 2.26 3.41 5.96
C LEU A 38 2.17 3.68 4.46
N ARG A 39 3.30 3.57 3.76
CA ARG A 39 3.37 3.63 2.31
C ARG A 39 3.88 2.31 1.76
N ILE A 40 3.09 1.70 0.90
CA ILE A 40 3.44 0.57 0.03
C ILE A 40 3.65 1.13 -1.37
N ARG A 41 4.73 0.74 -2.05
CA ARG A 41 4.98 1.15 -3.44
C ARG A 41 5.65 0.02 -4.21
N SER A 42 5.38 -0.11 -5.49
CA SER A 42 6.26 -0.93 -6.34
C SER A 42 7.60 -0.23 -6.60
N GLU A 43 8.68 -0.99 -6.64
CA GLU A 43 10.00 -0.60 -7.10
C GLU A 43 10.33 -1.41 -8.37
N GLY A 44 9.98 -0.88 -9.54
CA GLY A 44 10.28 -1.50 -10.83
C GLY A 44 11.60 -0.98 -11.42
N PHE A 45 12.45 -1.87 -11.93
CA PHE A 45 13.53 -1.53 -12.85
C PHE A 45 12.98 -1.59 -14.29
N ALA A 46 12.65 -0.44 -14.86
CA ALA A 46 12.53 -0.27 -16.29
C ALA A 46 13.72 0.58 -16.77
N GLY A 47 14.25 0.28 -17.95
CA GLY A 47 15.43 0.93 -18.54
C GLY A 47 15.47 2.45 -18.28
N ASP A 48 16.63 2.90 -17.81
CA ASP A 48 17.01 4.29 -17.49
C ASP A 48 16.11 5.13 -16.56
N GLY A 49 15.11 4.56 -15.90
CA GLY A 49 14.29 5.34 -14.95
C GLY A 49 13.56 4.51 -13.90
N ARG A 50 13.77 4.84 -12.61
CA ARG A 50 12.94 4.34 -11.50
C ARG A 50 11.56 5.00 -11.56
N GLN A 51 10.60 4.42 -12.28
CA GLN A 51 9.20 4.83 -12.19
C GLN A 51 8.42 3.87 -11.27
N PRO A 52 7.76 4.37 -10.22
CA PRO A 52 6.84 3.53 -9.44
C PRO A 52 5.65 3.15 -10.33
N PHE A 53 5.27 1.87 -10.34
CA PHE A 53 4.06 1.31 -10.95
C PHE A 53 2.82 1.46 -10.05
N PHE A 54 2.96 1.56 -8.73
CA PHE A 54 1.85 2.01 -7.88
C PHE A 54 2.32 2.52 -6.53
N ALA A 55 1.41 3.18 -5.82
CA ALA A 55 1.53 3.43 -4.39
C ALA A 55 0.19 3.26 -3.67
N VAL A 56 0.22 2.55 -2.54
CA VAL A 56 -0.86 2.55 -1.54
C VAL A 56 -0.36 3.29 -0.31
N VAL A 57 -1.14 4.25 0.18
CA VAL A 57 -0.83 5.01 1.39
C VAL A 57 -1.96 4.83 2.38
N VAL A 58 -1.64 4.28 3.54
CA VAL A 58 -2.57 4.07 4.65
C VAL A 58 -2.21 5.03 5.77
N GLY A 59 -3.14 5.87 6.19
CA GLY A 59 -2.94 6.79 7.32
C GLY A 59 -4.20 6.88 8.18
N LEU A 60 -4.09 7.63 9.27
CA LEU A 60 -5.21 7.93 10.15
C LEU A 60 -6.25 8.81 9.41
N ALA A 61 -7.53 8.57 9.68
CA ALA A 61 -8.62 9.48 9.31
C ALA A 61 -9.05 10.35 10.51
N ASP A 62 -10.15 11.10 10.35
CA ASP A 62 -10.58 12.08 11.35
C ASP A 62 -11.22 11.44 12.60
N ARG A 63 -11.67 10.18 12.50
CA ARG A 63 -12.28 9.43 13.62
C ARG A 63 -11.41 8.28 14.06
N ASP A 64 -11.47 7.97 15.35
CA ASP A 64 -10.80 6.79 15.90
C ASP A 64 -11.32 5.50 15.24
N GLY A 65 -10.42 4.59 14.90
CA GLY A 65 -10.73 3.37 14.14
C GLY A 65 -10.99 3.58 12.65
N GLU A 66 -10.95 4.81 12.12
CA GLU A 66 -11.02 5.08 10.69
C GLU A 66 -9.63 5.31 10.08
N PHE A 67 -9.44 4.75 8.88
CA PHE A 67 -8.20 4.83 8.13
C PHE A 67 -8.47 5.42 6.75
N ARG A 68 -7.61 6.33 6.34
CA ARG A 68 -7.58 6.85 4.97
C ARG A 68 -6.65 5.97 4.14
N VAL A 69 -7.19 5.32 3.13
CA VAL A 69 -6.42 4.53 2.16
C VAL A 69 -6.43 5.27 0.82
N SER A 70 -5.25 5.71 0.39
CA SER A 70 -5.04 6.33 -0.91
C SER A 70 -4.34 5.34 -1.84
N TYR A 71 -5.01 4.92 -2.89
CA TYR A 71 -4.47 4.08 -3.93
C TYR A 71 -4.15 4.92 -5.17
N ASN A 72 -2.90 4.90 -5.57
CA ASN A 72 -2.39 5.63 -6.72
C ASN A 72 -1.72 4.64 -7.68
N PRO A 73 -2.50 4.04 -8.59
CA PRO A 73 -1.95 3.22 -9.66
C PRO A 73 -1.13 4.11 -10.61
N SER A 74 -0.03 3.59 -11.12
CA SER A 74 0.80 4.25 -12.12
C SER A 74 1.25 3.26 -13.21
N GLY A 75 1.58 3.76 -14.40
CA GLY A 75 1.83 2.90 -15.56
C GLY A 75 0.60 2.69 -16.43
N THR A 76 0.72 1.76 -17.37
CA THR A 76 -0.22 1.56 -18.48
C THR A 76 -0.92 0.20 -18.30
N PRO A 77 -2.27 0.12 -18.41
CA PRO A 77 -3.20 1.22 -18.62
C PRO A 77 -3.36 2.08 -17.36
N SER A 78 -3.47 3.40 -17.55
CA SER A 78 -3.70 4.35 -16.46
C SER A 78 -5.01 4.02 -15.74
N ALA A 79 -4.99 4.01 -14.40
CA ALA A 79 -6.21 4.00 -13.59
C ALA A 79 -6.32 5.29 -12.78
N GLU A 80 -7.54 5.61 -12.38
CA GLU A 80 -7.80 6.76 -11.53
C GLU A 80 -7.29 6.52 -10.11
N ARG A 81 -6.71 7.57 -9.53
CA ARG A 81 -6.38 7.60 -8.11
C ARG A 81 -7.65 7.44 -7.28
N GLN A 82 -7.64 6.53 -6.32
CA GLN A 82 -8.73 6.31 -5.39
C GLN A 82 -8.33 6.76 -3.99
N VAL A 83 -9.27 7.35 -3.26
CA VAL A 83 -9.12 7.66 -1.84
C VAL A 83 -10.37 7.16 -1.14
N THR A 84 -10.21 6.26 -0.18
CA THR A 84 -11.29 5.69 0.61
C THR A 84 -11.03 5.93 2.09
N ILE A 85 -12.10 6.09 2.85
CA ILE A 85 -12.08 6.03 4.31
C ILE A 85 -12.72 4.71 4.70
N VAL A 86 -12.03 3.91 5.48
CA VAL A 86 -12.48 2.59 5.93
C VAL A 86 -12.40 2.54 7.45
N GLY A 87 -13.45 2.04 8.08
CA GLY A 87 -13.36 1.61 9.48
C GLY A 87 -12.66 0.25 9.52
N ALA A 88 -11.72 0.08 10.45
CA ALA A 88 -11.14 -1.22 10.74
C ALA A 88 -10.93 -1.38 12.24
N ASP A 89 -11.37 -2.51 12.77
CA ASP A 89 -11.22 -2.83 14.18
C ASP A 89 -9.95 -3.64 14.46
N SER A 90 -9.30 -4.13 13.41
CA SER A 90 -8.11 -4.98 13.49
C SER A 90 -7.14 -4.75 12.32
N THR A 91 -5.89 -5.17 12.54
CA THR A 91 -4.85 -5.24 11.49
C THR A 91 -5.30 -6.08 10.30
N ASP A 92 -6.04 -7.16 10.53
CA ASP A 92 -6.35 -8.15 9.51
C ASP A 92 -7.36 -7.63 8.48
N GLU A 93 -8.32 -6.81 8.92
CA GLU A 93 -9.27 -6.12 8.03
C GLU A 93 -8.55 -5.14 7.10
N LEU A 94 -7.62 -4.35 7.67
CA LEU A 94 -6.80 -3.40 6.90
C LEU A 94 -5.84 -4.14 5.97
N HIS A 95 -5.31 -5.28 6.41
CA HIS A 95 -4.43 -6.15 5.63
C HIS A 95 -5.12 -6.66 4.38
N GLY A 96 -6.30 -7.29 4.52
CA GLY A 96 -7.04 -7.83 3.37
C GLY A 96 -7.45 -6.77 2.34
N LEU A 97 -7.62 -5.51 2.76
CA LEU A 97 -7.83 -4.41 1.82
C LEU A 97 -6.55 -4.05 1.04
N VAL A 98 -5.42 -3.89 1.75
CA VAL A 98 -4.14 -3.55 1.12
C VAL A 98 -3.63 -4.67 0.22
N GLU A 99 -3.78 -5.91 0.66
CA GLU A 99 -3.42 -7.11 -0.10
C GLU A 99 -4.15 -7.16 -1.44
N ARG A 100 -5.45 -6.85 -1.48
CA ARG A 100 -6.20 -6.76 -2.74
C ARG A 100 -5.62 -5.73 -3.71
N TYR A 101 -5.25 -4.54 -3.24
CA TYR A 101 -4.60 -3.54 -4.11
C TYR A 101 -3.25 -4.03 -4.63
N VAL A 102 -2.47 -4.69 -3.78
CA VAL A 102 -1.18 -5.27 -4.18
C VAL A 102 -1.39 -6.38 -5.22
N GLU A 103 -2.37 -7.26 -5.03
CA GLU A 103 -2.72 -8.31 -6.00
C GLU A 103 -3.21 -7.76 -7.34
N GLU A 104 -4.07 -6.74 -7.33
CA GLU A 104 -4.55 -6.08 -8.55
C GLU A 104 -3.38 -5.56 -9.38
N GLU A 105 -2.40 -4.94 -8.72
CA GLU A 105 -1.21 -4.41 -9.38
C GLU A 105 -0.24 -5.53 -9.81
N ARG A 106 -0.14 -6.64 -9.06
CA ARG A 106 0.57 -7.83 -9.52
C ARG A 106 -0.02 -8.36 -10.82
N ARG A 107 -1.34 -8.48 -10.92
CA ARG A 107 -2.02 -8.94 -12.14
C ARG A 107 -1.77 -8.00 -13.30
N ARG A 108 -1.89 -6.69 -13.08
CA ARG A 108 -1.60 -5.67 -14.10
C ARG A 108 -0.15 -5.73 -14.59
N LEU A 109 0.82 -5.96 -13.71
CA LEU A 109 2.22 -6.14 -14.09
C LEU A 109 2.43 -7.39 -14.96
N ILE A 110 1.74 -8.49 -14.67
CA ILE A 110 1.81 -9.73 -15.46
C ILE A 110 1.17 -9.52 -16.83
N ASP A 111 -0.05 -8.96 -16.87
CA ASP A 111 -0.81 -8.72 -18.10
C ASP A 111 -0.12 -7.72 -19.04
N HIS A 112 0.70 -6.82 -18.50
CA HIS A 112 1.42 -5.80 -19.27
C HIS A 112 2.86 -6.15 -19.62
N ARG A 113 3.39 -7.32 -19.22
CA ARG A 113 4.66 -7.80 -19.77
C ARG A 113 4.43 -8.11 -21.25
N PRO A 114 5.03 -7.37 -22.20
CA PRO A 114 4.95 -7.76 -23.60
C PRO A 114 5.52 -9.16 -23.70
N GLY A 115 4.80 -10.05 -24.39
CA GLY A 115 5.26 -11.41 -24.65
C GLY A 115 6.71 -11.38 -25.12
N THR A 116 7.52 -12.23 -24.51
CA THR A 116 8.85 -12.61 -25.01
C THR A 116 8.82 -12.96 -26.48
#